data_AF-D9UI68-F1
#
_entry.id   AF-D9UI68-F1
#
_cell.length_a   1.000
_cell.length_b   1.000
_cell.length_c   1.000
_cell.angle_alpha   90.00
_cell.angle_beta   90.00
_cell.angle_gamma   90.00
#
_symmetry.space_group_name_H-M   'P 1'
#
loop_
_entity.id
_entity.type
_entity.pdbx_description
1 polymer ?
#
loop_
_entity_poly.entity_id
_entity_poly.type
_entity_poly.pdbx_seq_one_letter_code
_entity_poly.pdbx_strand_id
1 'polypeptide(L)'
;MARAELLTGMRLTGLDAREVDKPADFASGFTVQVYPHVRILPSHSLRIAFAAGDPAFPRVHARGPDCPAHRNPDGSLCLWYPKDAPSRRWSPGDGGRVLVAIIVRHLRWESAYRATNIWPGFEAPHGHGSPGLDEQDHIIG
;
A
#
# COMPACT_ATOMS: atom_id res chain seq x y z
N MET A 1 -4.80 -0.03 16.93
CA MET A 1 -5.02 1.36 16.50
C MET A 1 -6.50 1.60 16.33
N ALA A 2 -7.02 2.73 16.81
CA ALA A 2 -8.39 3.11 16.58
C ALA A 2 -8.57 3.60 15.13
N ARG A 3 -9.66 3.17 14.49
CA ARG A 3 -10.03 3.55 13.11
C ARG A 3 -9.99 5.07 12.85
N ALA A 4 -10.38 5.87 13.84
CA ALA A 4 -10.33 7.33 13.77
C ALA A 4 -8.90 7.89 13.75
N GLU A 5 -7.96 7.26 14.47
CA GLU A 5 -6.54 7.66 14.48
C GLU A 5 -5.91 7.43 13.12
N LEU A 6 -6.22 6.29 12.49
CA LEU A 6 -5.76 5.97 11.14
C LEU A 6 -6.21 7.05 10.14
N LEU A 7 -7.51 7.35 10.13
CA LEU A 7 -8.09 8.35 9.22
C LEU A 7 -7.52 9.75 9.47
N THR A 8 -7.33 10.11 10.75
CA THR A 8 -6.68 11.38 11.13
C THR A 8 -5.26 11.42 10.60
N GLY A 9 -4.48 10.35 10.78
CA GLY A 9 -3.12 10.24 10.25
C GLY A 9 -3.05 10.37 8.73
N MET A 10 -4.01 9.80 7.99
CA MET A 10 -4.11 9.98 6.54
C MET A 10 -4.38 11.44 6.18
N ARG A 11 -5.31 12.12 6.86
CA ARG A 11 -5.64 13.53 6.60
C ARG A 11 -4.49 14.48 6.91
N LEU A 12 -3.64 14.15 7.89
CA LEU A 12 -2.43 14.93 8.22
C LEU A 12 -1.37 14.92 7.11
N THR A 13 -1.50 14.06 6.09
CA THR A 13 -0.68 14.14 4.87
C THR A 13 -1.08 15.30 3.96
N GLY A 14 -2.17 15.99 4.29
CA GLY A 14 -2.77 17.02 3.46
C GLY A 14 -3.58 16.46 2.30
N LEU A 15 -3.81 15.14 2.22
CA LEU A 15 -4.68 14.52 1.23
C LEU A 15 -6.14 14.49 1.70
N ASP A 16 -7.07 14.60 0.74
CA ASP A 16 -8.49 14.36 1.02
C ASP A 16 -8.72 12.86 1.22
N ALA A 17 -8.92 12.45 2.47
CA ALA A 17 -9.16 11.08 2.89
C ALA A 17 -10.49 10.96 3.64
N ARG A 18 -11.35 10.06 3.15
CA ARG A 18 -12.68 9.82 3.71
C ARG A 18 -12.99 8.34 3.78
N GLU A 19 -13.61 7.91 4.87
CA GLU A 19 -14.26 6.60 4.89
C GLU A 19 -15.41 6.60 3.87
N VAL A 20 -15.59 5.47 3.20
CA VAL A 20 -16.67 5.25 2.23
C VAL A 20 -17.41 3.94 2.55
N ASP A 21 -17.86 3.22 1.52
CA ASP A 21 -18.61 1.98 1.61
C ASP A 21 -17.89 0.88 2.41
N LYS A 22 -18.65 -0.18 2.74
CA LYS A 22 -18.09 -1.43 3.26
C LYS A 22 -17.01 -2.00 2.32
N PRO A 23 -15.99 -2.68 2.84
CA PRO A 23 -14.94 -3.25 2.01
C PRO A 23 -15.53 -4.32 1.09
N ALA A 24 -15.22 -4.22 -0.20
CA ALA A 24 -15.54 -5.28 -1.17
C ALA A 24 -14.51 -6.42 -1.09
N ASP A 25 -13.29 -6.11 -0.64
CA ASP A 25 -12.17 -7.06 -0.56
C ASP A 25 -12.26 -8.01 0.65
N PHE A 26 -13.10 -7.69 1.64
CA PHE A 26 -13.17 -8.41 2.92
C PHE A 26 -14.60 -8.61 3.41
N ALA A 27 -14.85 -9.68 4.17
CA ALA A 27 -16.16 -9.96 4.77
C ALA A 27 -16.61 -8.88 5.78
N SER A 28 -15.66 -8.20 6.44
CA SER A 28 -15.92 -7.11 7.38
C SER A 28 -14.74 -6.16 7.49
N GLY A 29 -15.00 -4.94 7.94
CA GLY A 29 -14.00 -3.88 8.08
C GLY A 29 -14.49 -2.55 7.51
N PHE A 30 -13.61 -1.76 6.91
CA PHE A 30 -13.95 -0.45 6.35
C PHE A 30 -13.07 -0.09 5.15
N THR A 31 -13.53 0.87 4.37
CA THR A 31 -12.80 1.39 3.21
C THR A 31 -12.53 2.88 3.37
N VAL A 32 -11.35 3.32 2.98
CA VAL A 32 -10.99 4.74 2.86
C VAL A 32 -10.72 5.07 1.40
N GLN A 33 -11.40 6.09 0.89
CA GLN A 33 -11.07 6.71 -0.38
C GLN A 33 -10.12 7.89 -0.11
N VAL A 34 -9.01 7.93 -0.85
CA VAL A 34 -8.03 9.02 -0.79
C VAL A 34 -7.86 9.64 -2.16
N TYR A 35 -7.88 10.98 -2.22
CA TYR A 35 -7.65 11.77 -3.42
C TYR A 35 -6.35 12.56 -3.28
N PRO A 36 -5.27 12.12 -3.93
CA PRO A 36 -4.04 12.88 -4.03
C PRO A 36 -4.28 14.23 -4.72
N HIS A 37 -3.83 15.33 -4.13
CA HIS A 37 -3.87 16.62 -4.80
C HIS A 37 -2.94 16.66 -6.02
N VAL A 38 -3.20 17.61 -6.92
CA VAL A 38 -2.55 17.76 -8.24
C VAL A 38 -1.01 17.75 -8.24
N ARG A 39 -0.36 18.07 -7.12
CA ARG A 39 1.11 18.08 -7.01
C ARG A 39 1.72 16.74 -6.63
N ILE A 40 0.95 15.84 -6.00
CA ILE A 40 1.48 14.60 -5.43
C ILE A 40 1.31 13.46 -6.43
N LEU A 41 0.08 13.22 -6.90
CA LEU A 41 -0.26 12.19 -7.88
C LEU A 41 -1.54 12.61 -8.65
N PRO A 42 -1.47 13.58 -9.58
CA PRO A 42 -2.64 14.26 -10.16
C PRO A 42 -3.64 13.34 -10.86
N SER A 43 -3.20 12.18 -11.33
CA SER A 43 -4.01 11.23 -12.09
C SER A 43 -4.50 10.05 -11.26
N HIS A 44 -4.30 10.04 -9.94
CA HIS A 44 -4.61 8.89 -9.10
C HIS A 44 -5.83 9.14 -8.21
N SER A 45 -6.56 8.07 -7.94
CA SER A 45 -7.47 7.96 -6.81
C SER A 45 -7.23 6.62 -6.13
N LEU A 46 -7.25 6.60 -4.80
CA LEU A 46 -6.87 5.43 -4.01
C LEU A 46 -8.05 4.92 -3.21
N ARG A 47 -8.27 3.62 -3.23
CA ARG A 47 -9.20 2.91 -2.35
C ARG A 47 -8.39 1.98 -1.45
N ILE A 48 -8.50 2.17 -0.14
CA ILE A 48 -7.78 1.40 0.87
C ILE A 48 -8.81 0.65 1.71
N ALA A 49 -8.91 -0.66 1.54
CA ALA A 49 -9.77 -1.51 2.36
C ALA A 49 -8.96 -2.12 3.50
N PHE A 50 -9.55 -2.16 4.70
CA PHE A 50 -9.00 -2.80 5.89
C PHE A 50 -9.95 -3.91 6.34
N ALA A 51 -9.42 -5.11 6.59
CA ALA A 51 -10.15 -6.18 7.24
C ALA A 51 -10.27 -5.91 8.75
N ALA A 52 -11.40 -6.28 9.35
CA ALA A 52 -11.59 -6.10 10.80
C ALA A 52 -10.64 -6.98 11.65
N GLY A 53 -10.41 -8.23 11.21
CA GLY A 53 -9.58 -9.21 11.93
C GLY A 53 -8.09 -9.14 11.62
N ASP A 54 -7.72 -8.52 10.50
CA ASP A 54 -6.32 -8.42 10.08
C ASP A 54 -6.04 -7.07 9.39
N PRO A 55 -6.06 -5.96 10.16
CA PRO A 55 -5.90 -4.63 9.58
C PRO A 55 -4.48 -4.37 9.08
N ALA A 56 -3.49 -5.23 9.39
CA ALA A 56 -2.10 -5.06 8.99
C ALA A 56 -1.85 -5.35 7.50
N PHE A 57 -2.79 -6.00 6.82
CA PHE A 57 -2.70 -6.33 5.39
C PHE A 57 -3.83 -5.67 4.59
N PRO A 58 -3.88 -4.32 4.50
CA PRO A 58 -4.90 -3.64 3.72
C PRO A 58 -4.77 -3.97 2.23
N ARG A 59 -5.91 -3.92 1.53
CA ARG A 59 -5.94 -3.96 0.06
C ARG A 59 -5.99 -2.54 -0.47
N VAL A 60 -4.96 -2.16 -1.23
CA VAL A 60 -4.83 -0.82 -1.81
C VAL A 60 -5.01 -0.89 -3.30
N HIS A 61 -6.08 -0.29 -3.80
CA HIS A 61 -6.33 -0.15 -5.23
C HIS A 61 -6.08 1.28 -5.66
N ALA A 62 -5.24 1.46 -6.67
CA ALA A 62 -4.98 2.76 -7.27
C ALA A 62 -5.55 2.79 -8.69
N ARG A 63 -6.50 3.70 -8.93
CA ARG A 63 -6.99 4.02 -10.28
C ARG A 63 -6.18 5.21 -10.80
N GLY A 64 -5.51 5.03 -11.93
CA GLY A 64 -4.64 6.01 -12.57
C GLY A 64 -3.98 5.39 -13.81
N PRO A 65 -2.84 5.92 -14.29
CA PRO A 65 -2.08 5.30 -15.36
C PRO A 65 -1.66 3.87 -14.99
N ASP A 66 -2.01 2.90 -15.83
CA ASP A 66 -1.74 1.49 -15.57
C ASP A 66 -0.24 1.20 -15.47
N CYS A 67 0.13 0.27 -14.58
CA CYS A 67 1.45 -0.29 -14.46
C CYS A 67 1.32 -1.76 -14.07
N PRO A 68 1.86 -2.72 -14.85
CA PRO A 68 1.76 -4.13 -14.51
C PRO A 68 2.75 -4.55 -13.40
N ALA A 69 3.78 -3.74 -13.12
CA ALA A 69 4.79 -4.04 -12.13
C ALA A 69 4.24 -3.88 -10.70
N HIS A 70 4.59 -4.82 -9.82
CA HIS A 70 4.22 -4.81 -8.40
C HIS A 70 2.72 -4.62 -8.12
N ARG A 71 1.88 -5.26 -8.94
CA ARG A 71 0.45 -5.46 -8.69
C ARG A 71 0.19 -6.92 -8.29
N ASN A 72 -0.72 -7.13 -7.34
CA ASN A 72 -1.24 -8.44 -7.00
C ASN A 72 -2.21 -8.94 -8.08
N PRO A 73 -2.54 -10.25 -8.12
CA PRO A 73 -3.51 -10.80 -9.08
C PRO A 73 -4.91 -10.16 -9.01
N ASP A 74 -5.29 -9.61 -7.85
CA ASP A 74 -6.56 -8.89 -7.64
C ASP A 74 -6.50 -7.40 -8.07
N GLY A 75 -5.36 -6.95 -8.63
CA GLY A 75 -5.13 -5.57 -9.06
C GLY A 75 -4.69 -4.61 -7.95
N SER A 76 -4.66 -5.05 -6.69
CA SER A 76 -4.16 -4.25 -5.58
C SER A 76 -2.64 -4.06 -5.67
N LEU A 77 -2.12 -3.00 -5.04
CA LEU A 77 -0.68 -2.73 -4.97
C LEU A 77 0.02 -3.79 -4.12
N CYS A 78 1.13 -4.32 -4.62
CA CYS A 78 2.06 -5.14 -3.84
C CYS A 78 3.01 -4.19 -3.07
N LEU A 79 2.60 -3.77 -1.88
CA LEU A 79 3.33 -2.77 -1.09
C LEU A 79 4.51 -3.34 -0.30
N TRP A 80 4.41 -4.61 0.12
CA TRP A 80 5.44 -5.38 0.82
C TRP A 80 5.16 -6.87 0.65
N TYR A 81 6.15 -7.72 0.89
CA TYR A 81 5.98 -9.17 0.89
C TYR A 81 5.37 -9.63 2.23
N PRO A 82 4.43 -10.60 2.26
CA PRO A 82 3.78 -10.99 3.52
C PRO A 82 4.71 -11.49 4.62
N LYS A 83 5.89 -12.04 4.25
CA LYS A 83 6.91 -12.51 5.21
C LYS A 83 8.01 -11.48 5.48
N ASP A 84 7.88 -10.25 4.97
CA ASP A 84 8.83 -9.19 5.30
C ASP A 84 8.88 -8.96 6.81
N ALA A 85 10.09 -8.71 7.33
CA ALA A 85 10.30 -8.32 8.72
C ALA A 85 9.43 -7.09 9.08
N PRO A 86 9.02 -6.91 10.36
CA PRO A 86 8.17 -5.79 10.77
C PRO A 86 8.69 -4.42 10.36
N SER A 87 10.02 -4.21 10.34
CA SER A 87 10.68 -2.98 9.91
C SER A 87 10.50 -2.63 8.42
N ARG A 88 10.07 -3.60 7.60
CA ARG A 88 9.92 -3.48 6.14
C ARG A 88 8.46 -3.41 5.66
N ARG A 89 7.51 -3.64 6.56
CA ARG A 89 6.08 -3.60 6.26
C ARG A 89 5.39 -2.59 7.15
N TRP A 90 4.27 -2.07 6.68
CA TRP A 90 3.43 -1.24 7.52
C TRP A 90 2.73 -2.12 8.56
N SER A 91 2.66 -1.60 9.79
CA SER A 91 1.82 -2.12 10.85
C SER A 91 0.75 -1.09 11.23
N PRO A 92 -0.38 -1.52 11.83
CA PRO A 92 -1.35 -0.58 12.37
C PRO A 92 -0.76 0.39 13.39
N GLY A 93 0.38 0.09 14.04
CA GLY A 93 1.04 1.02 14.97
C GLY A 93 1.69 2.23 14.28
N ASP A 94 2.10 2.09 13.02
CA ASP A 94 2.78 3.16 12.27
C ASP A 94 1.82 4.25 11.79
N GLY A 95 0.53 3.91 11.72
CA GLY A 95 -0.54 4.85 11.44
C GLY A 95 -0.69 5.26 9.97
N GLY A 96 -1.76 6.01 9.71
CA GLY A 96 -2.22 6.30 8.36
C GLY A 96 -1.25 7.15 7.54
N ARG A 97 -0.47 8.01 8.19
CA ARG A 97 0.53 8.86 7.53
C ARG A 97 1.62 8.02 6.86
N VAL A 98 2.14 7.01 7.58
CA VAL A 98 3.20 6.13 7.07
C VAL A 98 2.67 5.26 5.94
N LEU A 99 1.47 4.71 6.07
CA LEU A 99 0.85 3.92 4.99
C LEU A 99 0.71 4.73 3.70
N VAL A 100 0.20 5.96 3.78
CA VAL A 100 0.09 6.85 2.61
C VAL A 100 1.46 7.14 2.01
N ALA A 101 2.49 7.37 2.82
CA ALA A 101 3.84 7.61 2.32
C ALA A 101 4.39 6.40 1.53
N ILE A 102 4.14 5.18 2.00
CA ILE A 102 4.50 3.93 1.31
C ILE A 102 3.76 3.84 -0.04
N ILE A 103 2.45 4.09 -0.06
CA ILE A 103 1.63 4.06 -1.28
C ILE A 103 2.11 5.10 -2.30
N VAL A 104 2.35 6.35 -1.86
CA VAL A 104 2.83 7.42 -2.74
C VAL A 104 4.20 7.08 -3.32
N ARG A 105 5.11 6.51 -2.53
CA ARG A 105 6.42 6.03 -3.01
C ARG A 105 6.26 4.96 -4.08
N HIS A 106 5.39 3.96 -3.84
CA HIS A 106 5.12 2.90 -4.81
C HIS A 106 4.60 3.47 -6.15
N LEU A 107 3.64 4.39 -6.11
CA LEU A 107 3.08 4.99 -7.34
C LEU A 107 4.08 5.89 -8.08
N ARG A 108 5.05 6.49 -7.37
CA ARG A 108 6.19 7.18 -8.01
C ARG A 108 7.13 6.18 -8.69
N TRP A 109 7.37 5.02 -8.08
CA TRP A 109 8.15 3.95 -8.70
C TRP A 109 7.47 3.38 -9.94
N GLU A 110 6.15 3.20 -9.94
CA GLU A 110 5.41 2.85 -11.17
C GLU A 110 5.64 3.87 -12.29
N SER A 111 5.67 5.17 -11.95
CA SER A 111 5.95 6.22 -12.93
C SER A 111 7.38 6.16 -13.49
N ALA A 112 8.37 5.86 -12.64
CA ALA A 112 9.75 5.67 -13.08
C ALA A 112 9.90 4.38 -13.91
N TYR A 113 9.24 3.29 -13.51
CA TYR A 113 9.20 2.04 -14.25
C TYR A 113 8.60 2.24 -15.64
N ARG A 114 7.47 2.93 -15.78
CA ARG A 114 6.91 3.25 -17.11
C ARG A 114 7.88 3.99 -18.03
N ALA A 115 8.76 4.82 -17.45
CA ALA A 115 9.73 5.58 -18.21
C ALA A 115 11.01 4.79 -18.56
N THR A 116 11.34 3.73 -17.80
CA THR A 116 12.66 3.08 -17.84
C THR A 116 12.62 1.56 -17.98
N ASN A 117 11.47 0.93 -17.77
CA ASN A 117 11.30 -0.51 -17.52
C ASN A 117 12.18 -1.10 -16.40
N ILE A 118 12.65 -0.26 -15.48
CA ILE A 118 13.47 -0.68 -14.34
C ILE A 118 12.74 -0.28 -13.06
N TRP A 119 12.54 -1.24 -12.15
CA TRP A 119 11.92 -0.93 -10.87
C TRP A 119 12.96 -0.26 -9.95
N PRO A 120 12.68 0.92 -9.38
CA PRO A 120 13.69 1.64 -8.58
C PRO A 120 13.78 1.16 -7.13
N GLY A 121 12.84 0.33 -6.67
CA GLY A 121 12.78 -0.15 -5.29
C GLY A 121 13.48 -1.48 -5.09
N PHE A 122 13.72 -1.85 -3.84
CA PHE A 122 14.13 -3.21 -3.51
C PHE A 122 12.99 -4.20 -3.83
N GLU A 123 13.37 -5.35 -4.38
CA GLU A 123 12.44 -6.41 -4.71
C GLU A 123 12.60 -7.58 -3.75
N ALA A 124 11.48 -8.12 -3.27
CA ALA A 124 11.48 -9.37 -2.54
C ALA A 124 11.75 -10.54 -3.50
N PRO A 125 12.31 -11.67 -3.02
CA PRO A 125 12.46 -12.88 -3.81
C PRO A 125 11.12 -13.31 -4.41
N HIS A 126 11.05 -13.48 -5.73
CA HIS A 126 9.76 -13.57 -6.42
C HIS A 126 9.08 -14.93 -6.22
N GLY A 127 7.84 -14.92 -5.75
CA GLY A 127 6.99 -16.10 -5.58
C GLY A 127 6.38 -16.22 -4.18
N HIS A 128 5.13 -16.67 -4.08
CA HIS A 128 4.49 -16.90 -2.77
C HIS A 128 5.22 -17.98 -1.95
N GLY A 129 5.94 -18.89 -2.61
CA GLY A 129 6.79 -19.92 -2.01
C GLY A 129 8.22 -19.48 -1.68
N SER A 130 8.60 -18.25 -2.00
CA SER A 130 9.96 -17.80 -1.75
C SER A 130 10.26 -17.71 -0.25
N PRO A 131 11.50 -18.02 0.15
CA PRO A 131 11.92 -17.76 1.52
C PRO A 131 11.84 -16.25 1.79
N GLY A 132 11.40 -15.87 2.98
CA GLY A 132 11.30 -14.45 3.36
C GLY A 132 12.66 -13.77 3.39
N LEU A 133 12.68 -12.45 3.53
CA LEU A 133 13.91 -11.71 3.78
C LEU A 133 13.96 -11.22 5.23
N ASP A 134 15.15 -11.21 5.82
CA ASP A 134 15.40 -10.57 7.12
C ASP A 134 15.64 -9.05 7.00
N GLU A 135 16.03 -8.43 8.11
CA GLU A 135 16.32 -6.99 8.17
C GLU A 135 17.58 -6.58 7.40
N GLN A 136 18.42 -7.55 7.01
CA GLN A 136 19.67 -7.37 6.26
C GLN A 136 19.55 -7.88 4.81
N ASP A 137 18.33 -8.11 4.33
CA ASP A 137 18.03 -8.64 3.00
C ASP A 137 18.60 -10.05 2.74
N HIS A 138 18.81 -10.86 3.79
CA HIS A 138 19.19 -12.25 3.65
C HIS A 138 17.96 -13.17 3.58
N ILE A 139 18.06 -14.23 2.77
CA ILE A 139 17.07 -15.28 2.65
C ILE A 139 16.89 -16.00 3.99
N ILE A 140 15.67 -15.97 4.54
CA ILE A 140 15.28 -16.72 5.74
C ILE A 140 14.78 -18.11 5.31
N GLY A 141 15.58 -19.14 5.60
CA GLY A 141 15.28 -20.56 5.34
C GLY A 141 14.33 -21.18 6.36
#